data_AF-A0A0W8FV96-F1
#
_entry.id   AF-A0A0W8FV96-F1
#
_cell.length_a   1.000
_cell.length_b   1.000
_cell.length_c   1.000
_cell.angle_alpha   90.00
_cell.angle_beta   90.00
_cell.angle_gamma   90.00
#
_symmetry.space_group_name_H-M   'P 1'
#
loop_
_entity.id
_entity.type
_entity.pdbx_description
1 polymer ?
#
loop_
_entity_poly.entity_id
_entity_poly.type
_entity_poly.pdbx_seq_one_letter_code
_entity_poly.pdbx_strand_id
1 'polypeptide(L)'
;MSIGKRVAVIGGGNSAMDAARTAKRLISQVNGDVTVVYRRTKNEMPADKEEIKELLEEGIILLELTAPVNIDERETGLILNCIKMELGEPDESGRRRPVEIPILNFELEFDTIITAIGQDIVLDFLPGQKLSVDSNGCLEGYENIYAGGDAVRGADSLINAIADGKNFAEKILSQLQFSESKSSNNSTKIELKEYQQKLAKRIYSDGLKTLPLEKRNSFETVIPLLDDNAVIKEASRCLFCDEICNICVSVCPNLANYYYEINPFSINYPLIEFSNGEYKVVGHQTFSVDQKYQILNLYDFCNECGNCDTFCPTAGAPYKVKPRFCFNEESFQNEDNVYMKNDDKLSYKNDGNLSTLFIKDHKIIFNDNHYEAVFDEQFHPIEITKKYNHNMNLDTKKIAEMYYYQTALGDFV
;
A
#
# COMPACT_ATOMS: atom_id res chain seq x y z
N MET A 1 -15.13 25.98 -26.36
CA MET A 1 -16.22 24.99 -26.38
C MET A 1 -17.34 25.53 -25.51
N SER A 2 -18.57 25.61 -26.02
CA SER A 2 -19.75 25.95 -25.20
C SER A 2 -20.48 24.65 -24.90
N ILE A 3 -20.59 24.26 -23.63
CA ILE A 3 -21.27 23.02 -23.17
C ILE A 3 -22.71 23.29 -22.69
N GLY A 4 -23.27 24.43 -23.08
CA GLY A 4 -24.57 24.91 -22.61
C GLY A 4 -24.57 25.36 -21.14
N LYS A 5 -25.77 25.53 -20.59
CA LYS A 5 -26.00 25.97 -19.20
C LYS A 5 -26.47 24.83 -18.29
N ARG A 6 -27.04 23.76 -18.84
CA ARG A 6 -27.54 22.60 -18.09
C ARG A 6 -26.68 21.39 -18.40
N VAL A 7 -25.81 20.98 -17.48
CA VAL A 7 -24.91 19.85 -17.70
C VAL A 7 -25.26 18.71 -16.76
N ALA A 8 -25.45 17.50 -17.30
CA ALA A 8 -25.55 16.28 -16.50
C ALA A 8 -24.23 15.53 -16.49
N VAL A 9 -23.86 14.97 -15.34
CA VAL A 9 -22.75 14.02 -15.20
C VAL A 9 -23.30 12.72 -14.63
N ILE A 10 -23.18 11.63 -15.37
CA ILE A 10 -23.67 10.31 -14.97
C ILE A 10 -22.52 9.55 -14.32
N GLY A 11 -22.63 9.24 -13.03
CA GLY A 11 -21.60 8.52 -12.30
C GLY A 11 -21.53 8.89 -10.82
N GLY A 12 -20.63 8.24 -10.08
CA GLY A 12 -20.44 8.54 -8.64
C GLY A 12 -19.02 8.32 -8.11
N GLY A 13 -18.06 8.00 -8.97
CA GLY A 13 -16.63 7.90 -8.61
C GLY A 13 -15.90 9.21 -8.79
N ASN A 14 -14.60 9.23 -8.46
CA ASN A 14 -13.75 10.43 -8.54
C ASN A 14 -13.80 11.08 -9.94
N SER A 15 -13.78 10.30 -11.03
CA SER A 15 -13.91 10.83 -12.39
C SER A 15 -15.21 11.61 -12.63
N ALA A 16 -16.31 11.22 -11.98
CA ALA A 16 -17.57 11.95 -12.06
C ALA A 16 -17.52 13.27 -11.26
N MET A 17 -16.80 13.29 -10.13
CA MET A 17 -16.58 14.50 -9.34
C MET A 17 -15.74 15.49 -10.15
N ASP A 18 -14.64 15.02 -10.75
CA ASP A 18 -13.75 15.81 -11.60
C ASP A 18 -14.48 16.41 -12.81
N ALA A 19 -15.28 15.59 -13.51
CA ALA A 19 -16.08 16.03 -14.63
C ALA A 19 -17.10 17.10 -14.21
N ALA A 20 -17.80 16.90 -13.08
CA ALA A 20 -18.82 17.82 -12.61
C ALA A 20 -18.23 19.17 -12.17
N ARG A 21 -17.15 19.16 -11.38
CA ARG A 21 -16.46 20.37 -10.93
C ARG A 21 -15.81 21.12 -12.09
N THR A 22 -15.27 20.39 -13.06
CA THR A 22 -14.74 20.99 -14.30
C THR A 22 -15.85 21.62 -15.14
N ALA A 23 -16.99 20.94 -15.31
CA ALA A 23 -18.15 21.51 -15.98
C ALA A 23 -18.65 22.79 -15.27
N LYS A 24 -18.70 22.79 -13.93
CA LYS A 24 -19.11 23.96 -13.14
C LYS A 24 -18.21 25.17 -13.38
N ARG A 25 -16.89 24.95 -13.47
CA ARG A 25 -15.92 26.01 -13.81
C ARG A 25 -16.13 26.55 -15.22
N LEU A 26 -16.40 25.68 -16.20
CA LEU A 26 -16.64 26.09 -17.59
C LEU A 26 -17.90 26.94 -17.75
N ILE A 27 -18.95 26.64 -17.01
CA ILE A 27 -20.26 27.34 -17.12
C ILE A 27 -20.46 28.43 -16.07
N SER A 28 -19.43 28.71 -15.25
CA SER A 28 -19.53 29.67 -14.14
C SER A 28 -19.88 31.09 -14.62
N GLN A 29 -19.37 31.50 -15.78
CA GLN A 29 -19.60 32.82 -16.37
C GLN A 29 -21.01 32.99 -16.96
N VAL A 30 -21.70 31.90 -17.25
CA VAL A 30 -23.04 31.92 -17.89
C VAL A 30 -24.16 31.55 -16.92
N ASN A 31 -23.83 31.45 -15.63
CA ASN A 31 -24.71 31.05 -14.53
C ASN A 31 -25.49 29.76 -14.83
N GLY A 32 -24.75 28.71 -15.17
CA GLY A 32 -25.29 27.37 -15.42
C GLY A 32 -25.26 26.43 -14.21
N ASP A 33 -26.00 25.34 -14.35
CA ASP A 33 -26.18 24.29 -13.36
C ASP A 33 -25.55 22.98 -13.83
N VAL A 34 -24.94 22.28 -12.87
CA VAL A 34 -24.40 20.94 -13.07
C VAL A 34 -25.12 19.98 -12.13
N THR A 35 -25.60 18.88 -12.69
CA THR A 35 -26.29 17.82 -11.95
C THR A 35 -25.55 16.51 -12.09
N VAL A 36 -25.07 15.96 -10.98
CA VAL A 36 -24.56 14.58 -10.91
C VAL A 36 -25.75 13.64 -10.74
N VAL A 37 -25.92 12.71 -11.65
CA VAL A 37 -26.97 11.68 -11.61
C VAL A 37 -26.35 10.38 -11.12
N TYR A 38 -26.81 9.90 -9.96
CA TYR A 38 -26.28 8.71 -9.32
C TYR A 38 -27.38 7.73 -8.89
N ARG A 39 -27.17 6.45 -9.23
CA ARG A 39 -28.16 5.38 -9.01
C ARG A 39 -28.29 4.91 -7.55
N ARG A 40 -27.38 5.32 -6.66
CA ARG A 40 -27.44 5.02 -5.21
C ARG A 40 -27.49 6.33 -4.41
N THR A 41 -27.33 6.26 -3.08
CA THR A 41 -27.17 7.45 -2.24
C THR A 41 -25.70 7.85 -2.14
N LYS A 42 -25.46 9.05 -1.63
CA LYS A 42 -24.17 9.65 -1.31
C LYS A 42 -23.31 8.72 -0.46
N ASN A 43 -23.91 7.95 0.45
CA ASN A 43 -23.18 7.04 1.34
C ASN A 43 -22.55 5.86 0.60
N GLU A 44 -23.08 5.48 -0.56
CA GLU A 44 -22.54 4.40 -1.39
C GLU A 44 -21.74 4.91 -2.60
N MET A 45 -21.47 6.22 -2.69
CA MET A 45 -20.58 6.77 -3.72
C MET A 45 -19.15 6.24 -3.50
N PRO A 46 -18.48 5.71 -4.54
CA PRO A 46 -17.09 5.28 -4.43
C PRO A 46 -16.10 6.45 -4.43
N ALA A 47 -16.54 7.67 -4.73
CA ALA A 47 -15.69 8.85 -4.66
C ALA A 47 -15.22 9.16 -3.22
N ASP A 48 -14.09 9.82 -3.10
CA ASP A 48 -13.56 10.26 -1.82
C ASP A 48 -14.53 11.22 -1.13
N LYS A 49 -14.69 11.06 0.19
CA LYS A 49 -15.64 11.86 0.98
C LYS A 49 -15.37 13.35 0.89
N GLU A 50 -14.10 13.72 0.75
CA GLU A 50 -13.65 15.10 0.58
C GLU A 50 -14.11 15.66 -0.77
N GLU A 51 -13.94 14.92 -1.86
CA GLU A 51 -14.42 15.33 -3.21
C GLU A 51 -15.94 15.51 -3.23
N ILE A 52 -16.69 14.59 -2.64
CA ILE A 52 -18.16 14.72 -2.56
C ILE A 52 -18.56 15.96 -1.76
N LYS A 53 -17.85 16.24 -0.66
CA LYS A 53 -18.10 17.42 0.17
C LYS A 53 -17.83 18.70 -0.62
N GLU A 54 -16.67 18.81 -1.27
CA GLU A 54 -16.30 19.99 -2.05
C GLU A 54 -17.25 20.22 -3.23
N LEU A 55 -17.68 19.16 -3.91
CA LEU A 55 -18.66 19.23 -4.99
C LEU A 55 -19.97 19.87 -4.53
N LEU A 56 -20.49 19.45 -3.36
CA LEU A 56 -21.72 20.00 -2.79
C LEU A 56 -21.54 21.45 -2.32
N GLU A 57 -20.39 21.79 -1.73
CA GLU A 57 -20.06 23.17 -1.32
C GLU A 57 -19.95 24.11 -2.53
N GLU A 58 -19.53 23.62 -3.70
CA GLU A 58 -19.52 24.36 -4.97
C GLU A 58 -20.93 24.50 -5.61
N GLY A 59 -21.97 23.99 -4.95
CA GLY A 59 -23.36 24.13 -5.39
C GLY A 59 -23.72 23.21 -6.57
N ILE A 60 -22.97 22.14 -6.79
CA ILE A 60 -23.31 21.12 -7.78
C ILE A 60 -24.41 20.22 -7.21
N ILE A 61 -25.43 19.97 -8.01
CA ILE A 61 -26.62 19.23 -7.59
C ILE A 61 -26.30 17.73 -7.63
N LEU A 62 -26.50 17.02 -6.52
CA LEU A 62 -26.45 15.56 -6.49
C LEU A 62 -27.86 14.99 -6.54
N LEU A 63 -28.20 14.33 -7.65
CA LEU A 63 -29.45 13.62 -7.84
C LEU A 63 -29.26 12.14 -7.53
N GLU A 64 -29.52 11.79 -6.28
CA GLU A 64 -29.45 10.42 -5.76
C GLU A 64 -30.58 9.53 -6.29
N LEU A 65 -30.39 8.22 -6.14
CA LEU A 65 -31.40 7.20 -6.42
C LEU A 65 -32.04 7.36 -7.81
N THR A 66 -31.22 7.69 -8.80
CA THR A 66 -31.67 7.98 -10.16
C THR A 66 -30.73 7.29 -11.14
N ALA A 67 -31.27 6.40 -11.96
CA ALA A 67 -30.51 5.71 -13.01
C ALA A 67 -30.96 6.18 -14.40
N PRO A 68 -30.03 6.45 -15.32
CA PRO A 68 -30.36 6.77 -16.70
C PRO A 68 -30.82 5.50 -17.44
N VAL A 69 -31.84 5.63 -18.28
CA VAL A 69 -32.39 4.56 -19.12
C VAL A 69 -31.94 4.75 -20.57
N ASN A 70 -32.12 5.96 -21.11
CA ASN A 70 -31.68 6.33 -22.45
C ASN A 70 -31.54 7.86 -22.57
N ILE A 71 -30.99 8.31 -23.69
CA ILE A 71 -30.83 9.72 -24.04
C ILE A 71 -31.53 9.95 -25.38
N ASP A 72 -32.51 10.85 -25.40
CA ASP A 72 -33.18 11.30 -26.61
C ASP A 72 -32.68 12.69 -27.03
N GLU A 73 -32.54 12.92 -28.33
CA GLU A 73 -32.23 14.25 -28.88
C GLU A 73 -33.52 14.99 -29.28
N ARG A 74 -33.66 16.24 -28.84
CA ARG A 74 -34.76 17.15 -29.23
C ARG A 74 -34.20 18.46 -29.75
N GLU A 75 -35.01 19.26 -30.43
CA GLU A 75 -34.60 20.57 -30.97
C GLU A 75 -34.05 21.53 -29.89
N THR A 76 -34.47 21.38 -28.63
CA THR A 76 -34.08 22.26 -27.51
C THR A 76 -32.94 21.73 -26.66
N GLY A 77 -32.46 20.50 -26.88
CA GLY A 77 -31.43 19.85 -26.07
C GLY A 77 -31.55 18.34 -25.99
N LEU A 78 -30.83 17.74 -25.05
CA LEU A 78 -30.82 16.31 -24.75
C LEU A 78 -31.79 16.01 -23.60
N ILE A 79 -32.62 14.99 -23.77
CA ILE A 79 -33.51 14.48 -22.73
C ILE A 79 -32.89 13.21 -22.14
N LEU A 80 -32.59 13.27 -20.85
CA LEU A 80 -32.17 12.11 -20.08
C LEU A 80 -33.40 11.46 -19.45
N ASN A 81 -33.79 10.31 -19.99
CA ASN A 81 -34.85 9.50 -19.41
C ASN A 81 -34.29 8.74 -18.21
N CYS A 82 -34.90 8.93 -17.05
CA CYS A 82 -34.44 8.37 -15.79
C CYS A 82 -35.52 7.52 -15.12
N ILE A 83 -35.08 6.54 -14.35
CA ILE A 83 -35.91 5.74 -13.44
C ILE A 83 -35.47 5.99 -12.00
N LYS A 84 -36.44 6.05 -11.07
CA LYS A 84 -36.14 6.10 -9.64
C LYS A 84 -35.68 4.75 -9.12
N MET A 85 -34.71 4.80 -8.23
CA MET A 85 -34.12 3.64 -7.57
C MET A 85 -34.48 3.64 -6.09
N GLU A 86 -34.43 2.47 -5.47
CA GLU A 86 -34.34 2.29 -4.03
C GLU A 86 -33.11 1.45 -3.67
N LEU A 87 -32.70 1.49 -2.40
CA LEU A 87 -31.61 0.65 -1.92
C LEU A 87 -32.16 -0.71 -1.49
N GLY A 88 -31.69 -1.78 -2.13
CA GLY A 88 -31.92 -3.16 -1.71
C GLY A 88 -30.89 -3.63 -0.69
N GLU A 89 -30.68 -4.93 -0.64
CA GLU A 89 -29.69 -5.58 0.24
C GLU A 89 -28.24 -5.21 -0.11
N PRO A 90 -27.33 -5.23 0.88
CA PRO A 90 -25.90 -5.05 0.64
C PRO A 90 -25.33 -6.16 -0.25
N ASP A 91 -24.37 -5.80 -1.09
CA ASP A 91 -23.51 -6.75 -1.82
C ASP A 91 -22.36 -7.26 -0.94
N GLU A 92 -21.49 -8.09 -1.50
CA GLU A 92 -20.33 -8.68 -0.80
C GLU A 92 -19.35 -7.62 -0.26
N SER A 93 -19.35 -6.42 -0.85
CA SER A 93 -18.56 -5.28 -0.36
C SER A 93 -19.25 -4.50 0.78
N GLY A 94 -20.46 -4.92 1.16
CA GLY A 94 -21.34 -4.20 2.10
C GLY A 94 -22.11 -3.04 1.48
N ARG A 95 -21.99 -2.80 0.16
CA ARG A 95 -22.65 -1.68 -0.54
C ARG A 95 -24.05 -2.07 -0.96
N ARG A 96 -25.05 -1.25 -0.64
CA ARG A 96 -26.45 -1.54 -1.00
C ARG A 96 -26.66 -1.51 -2.52
N ARG A 97 -27.35 -2.53 -3.04
CA ARG A 97 -27.67 -2.63 -4.47
C ARG A 97 -28.79 -1.65 -4.84
N PRO A 98 -28.70 -0.94 -5.97
CA PRO A 98 -29.81 -0.12 -6.45
C PRO A 98 -30.85 -1.04 -7.11
N VAL A 99 -32.12 -0.87 -6.75
CA VAL A 99 -33.27 -1.61 -7.29
C VAL A 99 -34.20 -0.61 -7.97
N GLU A 100 -34.62 -0.91 -9.18
CA GLU A 100 -35.51 -0.06 -9.97
C GLU A 100 -36.91 0.01 -9.34
N ILE A 101 -37.55 1.19 -9.42
CA ILE A 101 -38.97 1.39 -9.12
C ILE A 101 -39.68 1.66 -10.46
N PRO A 102 -40.17 0.63 -11.18
CA PRO A 102 -40.55 0.71 -12.61
C PRO A 102 -41.62 1.74 -12.96
N ILE A 103 -42.45 2.12 -11.99
CA ILE A 103 -43.59 3.03 -12.18
C ILE A 103 -43.13 4.50 -12.13
N LEU A 104 -41.91 4.79 -11.67
CA LEU A 104 -41.40 6.14 -11.42
C LEU A 104 -40.33 6.55 -12.44
N ASN A 105 -40.74 6.69 -13.69
CA ASN A 105 -39.92 7.25 -14.76
C ASN A 105 -40.16 8.75 -14.91
N PHE A 106 -39.11 9.50 -15.25
CA PHE A 106 -39.19 10.94 -15.46
C PHE A 106 -38.11 11.43 -16.43
N GLU A 107 -38.38 12.55 -17.09
CA GLU A 107 -37.48 13.20 -18.04
C GLU A 107 -36.75 14.36 -17.37
N LEU A 108 -35.46 14.51 -17.67
CA LEU A 108 -34.66 15.68 -17.33
C LEU A 108 -34.02 16.25 -18.60
N GLU A 109 -34.07 17.57 -18.79
CA GLU A 109 -33.51 18.22 -19.97
C GLU A 109 -32.14 18.85 -19.67
N PHE A 110 -31.16 18.55 -20.52
CA PHE A 110 -29.80 19.04 -20.44
C PHE A 110 -29.27 19.48 -21.80
N ASP A 111 -28.31 20.40 -21.80
CA ASP A 111 -27.62 20.84 -23.01
C ASP A 111 -26.39 19.96 -23.30
N THR A 112 -25.85 19.30 -22.26
CA THR A 112 -24.72 18.37 -22.37
C THR A 112 -24.85 17.27 -21.31
N ILE A 113 -24.57 16.03 -21.71
CA ILE A 113 -24.56 14.86 -20.82
C ILE A 113 -23.17 14.21 -20.90
N ILE A 114 -22.50 14.06 -19.76
CA ILE A 114 -21.17 13.48 -19.64
C ILE A 114 -21.30 12.12 -18.93
N THR A 115 -20.83 11.05 -19.58
CA THR A 115 -20.83 9.70 -19.01
C THR A 115 -19.51 9.41 -18.30
N ALA A 116 -19.54 9.20 -16.99
CA ALA A 116 -18.39 8.88 -16.13
C ALA A 116 -18.66 7.59 -15.33
N ILE A 117 -18.95 6.50 -16.06
CA ILE A 117 -19.48 5.24 -15.49
C ILE A 117 -18.42 4.15 -15.25
N GLY A 118 -17.18 4.33 -15.69
CA GLY A 118 -16.09 3.40 -15.48
C GLY A 118 -15.16 3.29 -16.68
N GLN A 119 -14.30 2.27 -16.64
CA GLN A 119 -13.35 1.90 -17.68
C GLN A 119 -13.35 0.37 -17.83
N ASP A 120 -13.09 -0.11 -19.04
CA ASP A 120 -12.84 -1.52 -19.33
C ASP A 120 -11.46 -1.69 -19.95
N ILE A 121 -10.89 -2.88 -19.80
CA ILE A 121 -9.57 -3.21 -20.33
C ILE A 121 -9.72 -3.64 -21.79
N VAL A 122 -8.88 -3.08 -22.66
CA VAL A 122 -8.78 -3.50 -24.06
C VAL A 122 -7.59 -4.47 -24.18
N LEU A 123 -7.87 -5.73 -24.51
CA LEU A 123 -6.88 -6.83 -24.60
C LEU A 123 -6.81 -7.46 -26.00
N ASP A 124 -7.20 -6.72 -27.03
CA ASP A 124 -7.24 -7.18 -28.43
C ASP A 124 -5.86 -7.60 -28.99
N PHE A 125 -4.79 -7.09 -28.40
CA PHE A 125 -3.41 -7.47 -28.71
C PHE A 125 -2.95 -8.79 -28.05
N LEU A 126 -3.68 -9.32 -27.06
CA LEU A 126 -3.33 -10.58 -26.38
C LEU A 126 -4.10 -11.78 -26.94
N PRO A 127 -3.38 -12.85 -27.34
CA PRO A 127 -4.01 -14.14 -27.65
C PRO A 127 -4.87 -14.64 -26.49
N GLY A 128 -6.14 -14.96 -26.76
CA GLY A 128 -7.08 -15.42 -25.73
C GLY A 128 -7.67 -14.33 -24.84
N GLN A 129 -7.30 -13.05 -25.02
CA GLN A 129 -7.86 -11.87 -24.35
C GLN A 129 -7.96 -12.00 -22.82
N LYS A 130 -7.04 -12.75 -22.22
CA LYS A 130 -6.99 -12.93 -20.76
C LYS A 130 -5.68 -12.37 -20.24
N LEU A 131 -5.77 -11.39 -19.37
CA LEU A 131 -4.63 -10.89 -18.61
C LEU A 131 -4.55 -11.69 -17.30
N SER A 132 -3.47 -12.45 -17.12
CA SER A 132 -3.20 -13.18 -15.88
C SER A 132 -1.72 -13.07 -15.61
N VAL A 133 -1.36 -12.69 -14.39
CA VAL A 133 0.03 -12.48 -13.99
C VAL A 133 0.36 -13.38 -12.82
N ASP A 134 1.61 -13.82 -12.77
CA ASP A 134 2.15 -14.56 -11.63
C ASP A 134 2.38 -13.64 -10.41
N SER A 135 2.88 -14.20 -9.31
CA SER A 135 3.24 -13.45 -8.10
C SER A 135 4.33 -12.39 -8.32
N ASN A 136 5.03 -12.44 -9.45
CA ASN A 136 6.06 -11.50 -9.86
C ASN A 136 5.54 -10.41 -10.83
N GLY A 137 4.27 -10.44 -11.22
CA GLY A 137 3.70 -9.53 -12.21
C GLY A 137 4.09 -9.87 -13.65
N CYS A 138 4.68 -11.04 -13.89
CA CYS A 138 4.98 -11.54 -15.23
C CYS A 138 3.71 -12.12 -15.84
N LEU A 139 3.46 -11.82 -17.11
CA LEU A 139 2.31 -12.32 -17.85
C LEU A 139 2.41 -13.84 -18.04
N GLU A 140 1.38 -14.58 -17.62
CA GLU A 140 1.35 -16.03 -17.74
C GLU A 140 1.51 -16.48 -19.19
N GLY A 141 2.46 -17.39 -19.43
CA GLY A 141 2.77 -17.91 -20.77
C GLY A 141 3.74 -17.04 -21.59
N TYR A 142 4.27 -15.95 -21.03
CA TYR A 142 5.26 -15.10 -21.67
C TYR A 142 6.45 -14.85 -20.76
N GLU A 143 7.66 -14.95 -21.30
CA GLU A 143 8.88 -14.56 -20.60
C GLU A 143 9.16 -13.07 -20.79
N ASN A 144 9.60 -12.40 -19.73
CA ASN A 144 10.04 -10.99 -19.73
C ASN A 144 8.96 -9.98 -20.18
N ILE A 145 7.68 -10.35 -20.09
CA ILE A 145 6.55 -9.44 -20.29
C ILE A 145 5.86 -9.23 -18.95
N TYR A 146 5.75 -7.97 -18.53
CA TYR A 146 5.13 -7.61 -17.25
C TYR A 146 3.84 -6.83 -17.48
N ALA A 147 2.87 -7.00 -16.58
CA ALA A 147 1.63 -6.23 -16.57
C ALA A 147 1.27 -5.83 -15.13
N GLY A 148 0.77 -4.60 -14.96
CA GLY A 148 0.42 -4.03 -13.66
C GLY A 148 -0.45 -2.79 -13.79
N GLY A 149 -0.68 -2.09 -12.67
CA GLY A 149 -1.61 -0.97 -12.59
C GLY A 149 -3.05 -1.40 -12.82
N ASP A 150 -3.87 -0.50 -13.34
CA ASP A 150 -5.30 -0.71 -13.48
C ASP A 150 -5.68 -1.90 -14.37
N ALA A 151 -4.82 -2.26 -15.33
CA ALA A 151 -5.04 -3.42 -16.19
C ALA A 151 -5.09 -4.73 -15.40
N VAL A 152 -4.36 -4.82 -14.28
CA VAL A 152 -4.34 -6.03 -13.41
C VAL A 152 -5.21 -5.84 -12.18
N ARG A 153 -5.20 -4.65 -11.59
CA ARG A 153 -5.83 -4.36 -10.28
C ARG A 153 -7.28 -3.86 -10.38
N GLY A 154 -7.72 -3.47 -11.57
CA GLY A 154 -8.93 -2.67 -11.75
C GLY A 154 -8.68 -1.21 -11.37
N ALA A 155 -9.75 -0.39 -11.26
CA ALA A 155 -9.63 1.02 -10.90
C ALA A 155 -9.04 1.19 -9.47
N ASP A 156 -7.72 1.39 -9.39
CA ASP A 156 -6.94 1.51 -8.18
C ASP A 156 -6.23 2.88 -8.14
N SER A 157 -5.39 3.12 -7.13
CA SER A 157 -4.64 4.37 -6.99
C SER A 157 -3.49 4.47 -8.00
N LEU A 158 -3.22 5.71 -8.44
CA LEU A 158 -2.03 6.03 -9.24
C LEU A 158 -0.73 5.55 -8.57
N ILE A 159 -0.68 5.57 -7.24
CA ILE A 159 0.49 5.15 -6.45
C ILE A 159 0.78 3.66 -6.66
N ASN A 160 -0.24 2.80 -6.67
CA ASN A 160 -0.07 1.37 -6.90
C ASN A 160 0.43 1.08 -8.33
N ALA A 161 -0.09 1.80 -9.33
CA ALA A 161 0.40 1.69 -10.70
C ALA A 161 1.88 2.13 -10.84
N ILE A 162 2.29 3.20 -10.15
CA ILE A 162 3.69 3.64 -10.09
C ILE A 162 4.56 2.58 -9.40
N ALA A 163 4.08 1.97 -8.31
CA ALA A 163 4.79 0.93 -7.59
C ALA A 163 5.03 -0.31 -8.47
N ASP A 164 4.00 -0.76 -9.20
CA ASP A 164 4.14 -1.86 -10.16
C ASP A 164 5.21 -1.54 -11.22
N GLY A 165 5.13 -0.35 -11.83
CA GLY A 165 6.12 0.08 -12.83
C GLY A 165 7.55 0.13 -12.30
N LYS A 166 7.76 0.63 -11.08
CA LYS A 166 9.09 0.64 -10.42
C LYS A 166 9.60 -0.78 -10.19
N ASN A 167 8.76 -1.67 -9.66
CA ASN A 167 9.12 -3.06 -9.41
C ASN A 167 9.51 -3.79 -10.70
N PHE A 168 8.80 -3.55 -11.80
CA PHE A 168 9.13 -4.14 -13.10
C PHE A 168 10.46 -3.60 -13.65
N ALA A 169 10.69 -2.30 -13.52
CA ALA A 169 11.96 -1.69 -13.94
C ALA A 169 13.15 -2.28 -13.17
N GLU A 170 13.04 -2.45 -11.85
CA GLU A 170 14.09 -3.08 -11.04
C GLU A 170 14.38 -4.52 -11.47
N LYS A 171 13.34 -5.31 -11.77
CA LYS A 171 13.49 -6.69 -12.28
C LYS A 171 14.20 -6.73 -13.64
N ILE A 172 13.79 -5.88 -14.57
CA ILE A 172 14.41 -5.79 -15.91
C ILE A 172 15.89 -5.38 -15.78
N LEU A 173 16.19 -4.37 -14.95
CA LEU A 173 17.57 -3.93 -14.72
C LEU A 173 18.44 -5.03 -14.10
N SER A 174 17.89 -5.79 -13.15
CA SER A 174 18.57 -6.94 -12.54
C SER A 174 18.88 -8.03 -13.57
N GLN A 175 17.92 -8.37 -14.44
CA GLN A 175 18.12 -9.34 -15.52
C GLN A 175 19.19 -8.91 -16.53
N LEU A 176 19.24 -7.61 -16.84
CA LEU A 176 20.25 -7.02 -17.73
C LEU A 176 21.61 -6.84 -17.06
N GLN A 177 21.76 -7.25 -15.79
CA GLN A 177 22.96 -7.05 -14.98
C GLN A 177 23.41 -5.58 -14.93
N PHE A 178 22.45 -4.65 -15.04
CA PHE A 178 22.74 -3.23 -14.96
C PHE A 178 22.91 -2.86 -13.48
N SER A 179 24.15 -2.71 -13.04
CA SER A 179 24.45 -2.20 -11.70
C SER A 179 24.41 -0.68 -11.73
N GLU A 180 23.25 -0.10 -11.43
CA GLU A 180 23.22 1.32 -11.09
C GLU A 180 23.90 1.49 -9.72
N SER A 181 24.96 2.29 -9.65
CA SER A 181 25.43 2.76 -8.35
C SER A 181 24.30 3.62 -7.80
N LYS A 182 23.45 3.07 -6.91
CA LYS A 182 22.51 3.87 -6.14
C LYS A 182 23.34 5.02 -5.56
N SER A 183 23.14 6.24 -6.06
CA SER A 183 23.77 7.40 -5.45
C SER A 183 23.32 7.33 -4.00
N SER A 184 24.26 7.16 -3.08
CA SER A 184 23.97 7.11 -1.65
C SER A 184 23.06 8.29 -1.38
N ASN A 185 21.80 8.02 -1.05
CA ASN A 185 20.90 9.07 -0.61
C ASN A 185 21.66 9.80 0.48
N ASN A 186 21.85 11.11 0.30
CA ASN A 186 22.35 11.98 1.35
C ASN A 186 21.26 11.98 2.43
N SER A 187 21.18 10.90 3.22
CA SER A 187 20.41 10.85 4.46
C SER A 187 20.87 12.05 5.25
N THR A 188 19.98 13.00 5.45
CA THR A 188 20.30 14.16 6.27
C THR A 188 20.30 13.65 7.70
N LYS A 189 21.46 13.17 8.16
CA LYS A 189 21.61 12.60 9.49
C LYS A 189 21.36 13.72 10.50
N ILE A 190 20.25 13.61 11.22
CA ILE A 190 19.92 14.52 12.31
C ILE A 190 20.75 14.18 13.54
N GLU A 191 21.29 15.19 14.22
CA GLU A 191 21.95 14.97 15.51
C GLU A 191 20.94 14.55 16.58
N LEU A 192 21.31 13.63 17.49
CA LEU A 192 20.43 13.13 18.55
C LEU A 192 19.81 14.27 19.38
N LYS A 193 20.56 15.33 19.66
CA LYS A 193 20.08 16.50 20.40
C LYS A 193 18.96 17.23 19.64
N GLU A 194 19.13 17.45 18.34
CA GLU A 194 18.11 18.10 17.50
C GLU A 194 16.85 17.22 17.40
N TYR A 195 17.04 15.91 17.24
CA TYR A 195 15.93 14.96 17.23
C TYR A 195 15.12 14.99 18.54
N GLN A 196 15.80 14.96 19.69
CA GLN A 196 15.16 15.07 21.01
C GLN A 196 14.39 16.39 21.16
N GLN A 197 14.93 17.50 20.65
CA GLN A 197 14.24 18.80 20.66
C GLN A 197 12.97 18.77 19.79
N LYS A 198 13.00 18.12 18.63
CA LYS A 198 11.82 17.95 17.76
C LYS A 198 10.75 17.08 18.43
N LEU A 199 11.13 16.01 19.12
CA LEU A 199 10.18 15.15 19.85
C LEU A 199 9.55 15.84 21.07
N ALA A 200 10.25 16.78 21.71
CA ALA A 200 9.77 17.44 22.92
C ALA A 200 8.51 18.30 22.69
N LYS A 201 8.26 18.76 21.46
CA LYS A 201 7.10 19.60 21.14
C LYS A 201 6.45 19.18 19.83
N ARG A 202 5.20 18.70 19.91
CA ARG A 202 4.37 18.50 18.74
C ARG A 202 4.00 19.85 18.11
N ILE A 203 4.49 20.09 16.90
CA ILE A 203 4.05 21.20 16.05
C ILE A 203 2.96 20.61 15.16
N TYR A 204 1.77 21.22 15.09
CA TYR A 204 0.68 20.78 14.21
C TYR A 204 0.82 21.41 12.81
N SER A 205 0.28 20.75 11.78
CA SER A 205 0.19 21.36 10.45
C SER A 205 -0.83 22.49 10.49
N ASP A 206 -0.63 23.51 9.67
CA ASP A 206 -1.64 24.55 9.43
C ASP A 206 -2.84 24.02 8.61
N GLY A 207 -2.77 22.76 8.16
CA GLY A 207 -3.77 22.11 7.32
C GLY A 207 -3.64 22.51 5.85
N LEU A 208 -4.37 21.80 4.98
CA LEU A 208 -4.48 22.17 3.57
C LEU A 208 -5.30 23.45 3.47
N LYS A 209 -4.67 24.52 2.98
CA LYS A 209 -5.38 25.76 2.63
C LYS A 209 -6.08 25.54 1.29
N THR A 210 -7.35 25.90 1.20
CA THR A 210 -8.12 25.86 -0.05
C THR A 210 -8.61 27.26 -0.41
N LEU A 211 -8.83 27.49 -1.71
CA LEU A 211 -9.44 28.73 -2.17
C LEU A 211 -10.86 28.88 -1.59
N PRO A 212 -11.29 30.11 -1.23
CA PRO A 212 -12.70 30.39 -0.91
C PRO A 212 -13.62 29.99 -2.06
N LEU A 213 -14.84 29.53 -1.75
CA LEU A 213 -15.82 29.04 -2.74
C LEU A 213 -16.05 30.02 -3.90
N GLU A 214 -16.10 31.32 -3.60
CA GLU A 214 -16.32 32.39 -4.58
C GLU A 214 -15.22 32.49 -5.65
N LYS A 215 -14.04 31.93 -5.37
CA LYS A 215 -12.90 31.87 -6.29
C LYS A 215 -12.73 30.52 -6.99
N ARG A 216 -13.53 29.51 -6.64
CA ARG A 216 -13.47 28.15 -7.25
C ARG A 216 -14.19 28.07 -8.59
N ASN A 217 -14.62 29.21 -9.14
CA ASN A 217 -15.29 29.35 -10.43
C ASN A 217 -14.34 29.44 -11.63
N SER A 218 -13.03 29.31 -11.40
CA SER A 218 -11.97 29.36 -12.39
C SER A 218 -11.16 28.05 -12.43
N PHE A 219 -10.16 27.99 -13.30
CA PHE A 219 -9.19 26.89 -13.36
C PHE A 219 -7.98 27.09 -12.45
N GLU A 220 -8.01 28.07 -11.54
CA GLU A 220 -7.00 28.18 -10.49
C GLU A 220 -7.04 26.92 -9.60
N THR A 221 -5.87 26.45 -9.19
CA THR A 221 -5.75 25.27 -8.34
C THR A 221 -6.43 25.54 -6.99
N VAL A 222 -7.45 24.74 -6.66
CA VAL A 222 -8.22 24.89 -5.42
C VAL A 222 -7.32 24.76 -4.19
N ILE A 223 -6.32 23.88 -4.27
CA ILE A 223 -5.24 23.74 -3.30
C ILE A 223 -4.01 24.46 -3.89
N PRO A 224 -3.72 25.71 -3.50
CA PRO A 224 -2.58 26.44 -4.04
C PRO A 224 -1.27 25.77 -3.64
N LEU A 225 -0.25 25.97 -4.46
CA LEU A 225 1.12 25.60 -4.12
C LEU A 225 1.56 26.39 -2.87
N LEU A 226 2.33 25.72 -2.02
CA LEU A 226 2.98 26.37 -0.89
C LEU A 226 4.11 27.27 -1.40
N ASP A 227 4.24 28.46 -0.82
CA ASP A 227 5.42 29.29 -1.02
C ASP A 227 6.65 28.70 -0.31
N ASP A 228 7.84 29.16 -0.67
CA ASP A 228 9.11 28.64 -0.13
C ASP A 228 9.15 28.61 1.40
N ASN A 229 8.63 29.64 2.08
CA ASN A 229 8.63 29.71 3.53
C ASN A 229 7.66 28.68 4.14
N ALA A 230 6.48 28.52 3.53
CA ALA A 230 5.49 27.53 3.94
C ALA A 230 5.99 26.10 3.72
N VAL A 231 6.67 25.83 2.59
CA VAL A 231 7.32 24.54 2.31
C VAL A 231 8.38 24.23 3.37
N ILE A 232 9.29 25.18 3.65
CA ILE A 232 10.33 25.00 4.67
C ILE A 232 9.69 24.75 6.05
N LYS A 233 8.64 25.50 6.40
CA LYS A 233 7.92 25.31 7.67
C LYS A 233 7.28 23.93 7.77
N GLU A 234 6.58 23.46 6.75
CA GLU A 234 5.95 22.12 6.78
C GLU A 234 7.01 21.00 6.77
N ALA A 235 8.08 21.13 5.97
CA ALA A 235 9.18 20.17 5.95
C ALA A 235 9.94 20.12 7.29
N SER A 236 10.11 21.27 7.98
CA SER A 236 10.79 21.35 9.28
C SER A 236 10.08 20.56 10.40
N ARG A 237 8.81 20.20 10.17
CA ARG A 237 7.97 19.38 11.05
C ARG A 237 8.26 17.88 10.96
N CYS A 238 9.10 17.46 10.00
CA CYS A 238 9.53 16.07 9.86
C CYS A 238 10.12 15.55 11.18
N LEU A 239 9.65 14.37 11.60
CA LEU A 239 10.11 13.66 12.80
C LEU A 239 11.12 12.56 12.47
N PHE A 240 11.67 12.51 11.26
CA PHE A 240 12.74 11.57 10.88
C PHE A 240 12.42 10.11 11.24
N CYS A 241 11.17 9.68 11.05
CA CYS A 241 10.74 8.33 11.40
C CYS A 241 11.35 7.24 10.49
N ASP A 242 11.84 7.64 9.32
CA ASP A 242 12.64 6.85 8.39
C ASP A 242 14.07 6.61 8.90
N GLU A 243 14.66 7.59 9.59
CA GLU A 243 15.98 7.47 10.21
C GLU A 243 15.92 6.83 11.61
N ILE A 244 14.97 7.26 12.45
CA ILE A 244 14.80 6.78 13.83
C ILE A 244 13.35 6.33 14.05
N CYS A 245 13.11 5.05 13.81
CA CYS A 245 11.85 4.42 14.17
C CYS A 245 11.94 3.93 15.63
N ASN A 246 11.44 4.70 16.62
CA ASN A 246 11.44 4.24 18.03
C ASN A 246 10.27 4.76 18.89
N ILE A 247 9.24 5.38 18.30
CA ILE A 247 8.06 5.87 19.05
C ILE A 247 7.42 4.73 19.86
N CYS A 248 7.38 3.52 19.31
CA CYS A 248 6.83 2.35 19.98
C CYS A 248 7.55 1.99 21.30
N VAL A 249 8.82 2.37 21.45
CA VAL A 249 9.61 2.18 22.67
C VAL A 249 9.17 3.18 23.73
N SER A 250 9.02 4.46 23.36
CA SER A 250 8.67 5.51 24.32
C SER A 250 7.24 5.44 24.83
N VAL A 251 6.31 4.89 24.04
CA VAL A 251 4.88 4.75 24.41
C VAL A 251 4.54 3.39 25.05
N CYS A 252 5.49 2.46 25.13
CA CYS A 252 5.25 1.14 25.70
C CYS A 252 5.28 1.22 27.24
N PRO A 253 4.14 1.01 27.93
CA PRO A 253 4.10 1.12 29.39
C PRO A 253 4.89 0.00 30.09
N ASN A 254 5.04 -1.16 29.43
CA ASN A 254 5.73 -2.32 29.99
C ASN A 254 7.19 -2.42 29.54
N LEU A 255 7.69 -1.45 28.76
CA LEU A 255 9.03 -1.48 28.16
C LEU A 255 9.30 -2.74 27.32
N ALA A 256 8.25 -3.33 26.76
CA ALA A 256 8.34 -4.52 25.92
C ALA A 256 8.94 -4.22 24.54
N ASN A 257 8.74 -3.03 23.98
CA ASN A 257 9.44 -2.64 22.76
C ASN A 257 10.82 -2.09 23.11
N TYR A 258 11.86 -2.60 22.48
CA TYR A 258 13.24 -2.18 22.70
C TYR A 258 13.89 -1.80 21.37
N TYR A 259 14.75 -0.77 21.37
CA TYR A 259 15.54 -0.42 20.19
C TYR A 259 17.00 -0.84 20.38
N TYR A 260 17.62 -1.35 19.33
CA TYR A 260 19.05 -1.67 19.31
C TYR A 260 19.70 -0.98 18.10
N GLU A 261 21.00 -0.71 18.21
CA GLU A 261 21.78 -0.09 17.13
C GLU A 261 22.52 -1.16 16.33
N ILE A 262 22.54 -0.98 15.02
CA ILE A 262 23.33 -1.81 14.10
C ILE A 262 24.20 -0.94 13.19
N ASN A 263 25.27 -1.53 12.66
CA ASN A 263 25.87 -1.04 11.43
C ASN A 263 25.04 -1.56 10.24
N PRO A 264 24.91 -0.79 9.14
CA PRO A 264 24.23 -1.27 7.95
C PRO A 264 24.68 -2.68 7.57
N PHE A 265 23.72 -3.58 7.47
CA PHE A 265 23.95 -4.99 7.21
C PHE A 265 23.38 -5.33 5.83
N SER A 266 24.13 -6.07 5.02
CA SER A 266 23.63 -6.55 3.74
C SER A 266 24.21 -7.92 3.46
N ILE A 267 23.35 -8.83 3.01
CA ILE A 267 23.74 -10.18 2.60
C ILE A 267 23.01 -10.57 1.33
N ASN A 268 23.75 -11.19 0.41
CA ASN A 268 23.20 -11.74 -0.81
C ASN A 268 22.87 -13.21 -0.57
N TYR A 269 21.61 -13.60 -0.73
CA TYR A 269 21.15 -14.97 -0.49
C TYR A 269 20.66 -15.62 -1.79
N PRO A 270 20.88 -16.93 -1.97
CA PRO A 270 20.48 -17.64 -3.18
C PRO A 270 18.98 -17.90 -3.20
N LEU A 271 18.36 -17.81 -4.38
CA LEU A 271 17.03 -18.35 -4.63
C LEU A 271 17.16 -19.81 -5.07
N ILE A 272 16.45 -20.71 -4.40
CA ILE A 272 16.64 -22.15 -4.54
C ILE A 272 15.36 -22.81 -5.04
N GLU A 273 15.47 -23.54 -6.15
CA GLU A 273 14.42 -24.37 -6.70
C GLU A 273 14.83 -25.84 -6.69
N PHE A 274 13.88 -26.73 -6.46
CA PHE A 274 14.10 -28.16 -6.50
C PHE A 274 13.58 -28.75 -7.82
N SER A 275 14.43 -29.47 -8.53
CA SER A 275 14.07 -30.20 -9.75
C SER A 275 14.63 -31.62 -9.69
N ASN A 276 13.78 -32.64 -9.85
CA ASN A 276 14.17 -34.06 -9.87
C ASN A 276 14.97 -34.54 -8.64
N GLY A 277 14.74 -33.94 -7.47
CA GLY A 277 15.42 -34.30 -6.22
C GLY A 277 16.76 -33.60 -6.00
N GLU A 278 17.24 -32.82 -6.96
CA GLU A 278 18.40 -31.93 -6.82
C GLU A 278 17.94 -30.47 -6.69
N TYR A 279 18.71 -29.66 -5.98
CA TYR A 279 18.47 -28.22 -5.89
C TYR A 279 19.29 -27.48 -6.94
N LYS A 280 18.74 -26.36 -7.43
CA LYS A 280 19.41 -25.43 -8.33
C LYS A 280 19.28 -24.01 -7.79
N VAL A 281 20.38 -23.26 -7.83
CA VAL A 281 20.35 -21.81 -7.60
C VAL A 281 19.87 -21.13 -8.87
N VAL A 282 18.71 -20.48 -8.81
CA VAL A 282 18.06 -19.83 -9.97
C VAL A 282 18.29 -18.32 -10.01
N GLY A 283 18.81 -17.75 -8.92
CA GLY A 283 19.10 -16.33 -8.81
C GLY A 283 19.61 -16.01 -7.42
N HIS A 284 19.80 -14.72 -7.17
CA HIS A 284 20.14 -14.20 -5.86
C HIS A 284 19.30 -12.97 -5.55
N GLN A 285 19.06 -12.72 -4.27
CA GLN A 285 18.43 -11.51 -3.76
C GLN A 285 19.21 -10.96 -2.59
N THR A 286 19.12 -9.65 -2.39
CA THR A 286 19.79 -8.99 -1.27
C THR A 286 18.80 -8.77 -0.13
N PHE A 287 19.18 -9.21 1.06
CA PHE A 287 18.58 -8.75 2.31
C PHE A 287 19.45 -7.61 2.85
N SER A 288 18.86 -6.44 3.09
CA SER A 288 19.56 -5.30 3.70
C SER A 288 18.79 -4.73 4.89
N VAL A 289 19.55 -4.30 5.89
CA VAL A 289 19.06 -3.50 7.02
C VAL A 289 19.93 -2.26 7.08
N ASP A 290 19.44 -1.19 6.46
CA ASP A 290 20.20 0.04 6.26
C ASP A 290 20.00 1.04 7.42
N GLN A 291 18.85 0.97 8.09
CA GLN A 291 18.50 1.87 9.18
C GLN A 291 19.26 1.47 10.46
N LYS A 292 20.03 2.41 11.02
CA LYS A 292 20.86 2.21 12.22
C LYS A 292 20.05 1.71 13.42
N TYR A 293 18.86 2.27 13.63
CA TYR A 293 18.00 1.96 14.78
C TYR A 293 16.97 0.91 14.38
N GLN A 294 17.05 -0.25 15.02
CA GLN A 294 16.12 -1.36 14.82
C GLN A 294 15.30 -1.59 16.08
N ILE A 295 14.11 -2.16 15.92
CA ILE A 295 13.18 -2.44 17.03
C ILE A 295 12.96 -3.94 17.12
N LEU A 296 12.92 -4.44 18.35
CA LEU A 296 12.36 -5.75 18.69
C LEU A 296 11.29 -5.61 19.78
N ASN A 297 10.49 -6.65 19.93
CA ASN A 297 9.51 -6.78 21.00
C ASN A 297 9.92 -7.93 21.93
N LEU A 298 9.97 -7.66 23.23
CA LEU A 298 10.14 -8.63 24.29
C LEU A 298 8.76 -9.17 24.63
N TYR A 299 8.42 -10.32 24.06
CA TYR A 299 7.06 -10.85 24.07
C TYR A 299 6.55 -11.04 25.49
N ASP A 300 7.37 -11.58 26.39
CA ASP A 300 6.98 -11.87 27.78
C ASP A 300 6.60 -10.63 28.59
N PHE A 301 7.01 -9.45 28.15
CA PHE A 301 6.74 -8.18 28.82
C PHE A 301 5.53 -7.49 28.17
N CYS A 302 5.11 -7.95 26.99
CA CYS A 302 4.00 -7.36 26.26
C CYS A 302 2.66 -7.88 26.81
N ASN A 303 1.75 -6.97 27.15
CA ASN A 303 0.36 -7.29 27.49
C ASN A 303 -0.61 -6.89 26.37
N GLU A 304 -0.08 -6.61 25.19
CA GLU A 304 -0.84 -6.24 23.98
C GLU A 304 -1.80 -5.04 24.17
N CYS A 305 -1.44 -4.07 25.01
CA CYS A 305 -2.29 -2.90 25.26
C CYS A 305 -2.59 -2.01 24.04
N GLY A 306 -1.86 -2.19 22.92
CA GLY A 306 -2.11 -1.49 21.66
C GLY A 306 -1.58 -0.04 21.60
N ASN A 307 -0.92 0.46 22.64
CA ASN A 307 -0.34 1.82 22.61
C ASN A 307 0.63 2.00 21.43
N CYS A 308 1.55 1.06 21.28
CA CYS A 308 2.54 1.15 20.20
C CYS A 308 1.92 1.10 18.80
N ASP A 309 0.72 0.55 18.65
CA ASP A 309 -0.05 0.54 17.41
C ASP A 309 -0.70 1.91 17.18
N THR A 310 -1.42 2.41 18.19
CA THR A 310 -2.12 3.70 18.17
C THR A 310 -1.20 4.87 17.83
N PHE A 311 0.04 4.83 18.34
CA PHE A 311 1.02 5.90 18.14
C PHE A 311 2.00 5.62 16.98
N CYS A 312 1.89 4.48 16.29
CA CYS A 312 2.78 4.16 15.18
C CYS A 312 2.47 5.09 13.99
N PRO A 313 3.43 5.90 13.51
CA PRO A 313 3.19 6.79 12.36
C PRO A 313 2.97 6.02 11.06
N THR A 314 3.42 4.77 10.98
CA THR A 314 3.24 3.87 9.83
C THR A 314 2.11 2.86 10.04
N ALA A 315 1.28 3.02 11.09
CA ALA A 315 0.18 2.11 11.44
C ALA A 315 0.59 0.62 11.46
N GLY A 316 1.80 0.34 11.95
CA GLY A 316 2.41 -0.98 11.80
C GLY A 316 2.06 -2.00 12.87
N ALA A 317 1.38 -1.67 13.97
CA ALA A 317 1.24 -2.55 15.13
C ALA A 317 2.57 -3.21 15.60
N PRO A 318 3.55 -2.44 16.11
CA PRO A 318 4.90 -2.93 16.41
C PRO A 318 4.99 -4.18 17.28
N TYR A 319 4.09 -4.35 18.26
CA TYR A 319 4.03 -5.54 19.11
C TYR A 319 3.74 -6.85 18.35
N LYS A 320 3.16 -6.76 17.14
CA LYS A 320 2.85 -7.91 16.27
C LYS A 320 3.86 -8.08 15.14
N VAL A 321 4.26 -6.98 14.50
CA VAL A 321 5.03 -7.04 13.24
C VAL A 321 6.54 -6.94 13.43
N LYS A 322 7.02 -6.40 14.56
CA LYS A 322 8.45 -6.38 14.86
C LYS A 322 8.87 -7.77 15.36
N PRO A 323 10.15 -8.15 15.25
CA PRO A 323 10.63 -9.44 15.73
C PRO A 323 10.32 -9.57 17.22
N ARG A 324 9.60 -10.62 17.58
CA ARG A 324 9.17 -10.89 18.96
C ARG A 324 10.08 -11.94 19.57
N PHE A 325 10.68 -11.65 20.70
CA PHE A 325 11.57 -12.58 21.41
C PHE A 325 10.95 -13.03 22.73
N CYS A 326 10.92 -14.34 22.94
CA CYS A 326 10.60 -14.99 24.19
C CYS A 326 11.90 -15.29 24.96
N PHE A 327 11.85 -15.15 26.28
CA PHE A 327 12.92 -15.51 27.21
C PHE A 327 12.68 -16.85 27.90
N ASN A 328 11.45 -17.36 27.87
CA ASN A 328 11.10 -18.63 28.49
C ASN A 328 10.42 -19.58 27.51
N GLU A 329 10.65 -20.87 27.76
CA GLU A 329 10.19 -21.97 26.92
C GLU A 329 8.65 -22.07 26.88
N GLU A 330 7.97 -21.74 27.98
CA GLU A 330 6.50 -21.82 28.06
C GLU A 330 5.85 -20.84 27.06
N SER A 331 6.31 -19.59 27.03
CA SER A 331 5.87 -18.60 26.05
C SER A 331 6.21 -19.04 24.63
N PHE A 332 7.43 -19.52 24.39
CA PHE A 332 7.85 -19.98 23.07
C PHE A 332 7.02 -21.16 22.57
N GLN A 333 6.54 -22.05 23.46
CA GLN A 333 5.69 -23.19 23.10
C GLN A 333 4.23 -22.79 22.81
N ASN A 334 3.71 -21.77 23.48
CA ASN A 334 2.30 -21.38 23.39
C ASN A 334 1.99 -20.30 22.34
N GLU A 335 3.00 -19.63 21.79
CA GLU A 335 2.81 -18.47 20.91
C GLU A 335 3.43 -18.67 19.52
N ASP A 336 2.86 -18.10 18.46
CA ASP A 336 3.42 -18.12 17.10
C ASP A 336 4.00 -16.76 16.69
N ASN A 337 4.81 -16.78 15.62
CA ASN A 337 5.60 -15.66 15.14
C ASN A 337 6.54 -15.08 16.22
N VAL A 338 7.27 -15.98 16.89
CA VAL A 338 8.20 -15.63 17.98
C VAL A 338 9.55 -16.30 17.78
N TYR A 339 10.58 -15.60 18.25
CA TYR A 339 11.96 -16.02 18.31
C TYR A 339 12.32 -16.39 19.76
N MET A 340 13.28 -17.29 19.92
CA MET A 340 13.95 -17.55 21.18
C MET A 340 15.42 -17.81 20.90
N LYS A 341 16.29 -17.10 21.60
CA LYS A 341 17.74 -17.19 21.44
C LYS A 341 18.34 -17.84 22.68
N ASN A 342 19.13 -18.89 22.48
CA ASN A 342 19.86 -19.60 23.52
C ASN A 342 21.33 -19.72 23.10
N ASP A 343 22.22 -18.91 23.68
CA ASP A 343 23.65 -18.82 23.34
C ASP A 343 23.91 -18.81 21.82
N ASP A 344 24.22 -19.98 21.26
CA ASP A 344 24.59 -20.20 19.84
C ASP A 344 23.41 -20.52 18.91
N LYS A 345 22.20 -20.73 19.44
CA LYS A 345 21.02 -21.18 18.69
C LYS A 345 19.89 -20.17 18.72
N LEU A 346 19.48 -19.72 17.53
CA LEU A 346 18.23 -18.99 17.32
C LEU A 346 17.13 -19.94 16.87
N SER A 347 16.01 -19.94 17.57
CA SER A 347 14.81 -20.68 17.20
C SER A 347 13.71 -19.70 16.80
N TYR A 348 12.92 -20.04 15.79
CA TYR A 348 11.77 -19.26 15.32
C TYR A 348 10.59 -20.20 15.14
N LYS A 349 9.43 -19.83 15.69
CA LYS A 349 8.20 -20.61 15.56
C LYS A 349 7.11 -19.77 14.90
N ASN A 350 6.48 -20.30 13.86
CA ASN A 350 5.35 -19.67 13.20
C ASN A 350 4.41 -20.70 12.57
N ASP A 351 3.12 -20.62 12.88
CA ASP A 351 2.06 -21.50 12.38
C ASP A 351 2.42 -23.00 12.49
N GLY A 352 2.99 -23.39 13.64
CA GLY A 352 3.44 -24.78 13.90
C GLY A 352 4.74 -25.19 13.19
N ASN A 353 5.35 -24.32 12.38
CA ASN A 353 6.69 -24.54 11.83
C ASN A 353 7.77 -24.07 12.80
N LEU A 354 8.67 -24.98 13.18
CA LEU A 354 9.82 -24.67 13.99
C LEU A 354 11.07 -24.62 13.11
N SER A 355 11.69 -23.45 13.06
CA SER A 355 12.97 -23.22 12.40
C SER A 355 14.06 -22.97 13.43
N THR A 356 15.26 -23.44 13.17
CA THR A 356 16.43 -23.24 14.03
C THR A 356 17.64 -22.90 13.20
N LEU A 357 18.44 -21.95 13.68
CA LEU A 357 19.68 -21.52 13.06
C LEU A 357 20.77 -21.45 14.13
N PHE A 358 21.94 -22.00 13.83
CA PHE A 358 23.15 -21.78 14.64
C PHE A 358 24.37 -21.65 13.74
N ILE A 359 25.40 -20.97 14.23
CA ILE A 359 26.63 -20.71 13.49
C ILE A 359 27.73 -21.53 14.14
N LYS A 360 28.38 -22.41 13.37
CA LYS A 360 29.45 -23.27 13.88
C LYS A 360 30.52 -23.47 12.82
N ASP A 361 31.79 -23.34 13.20
CA ASP A 361 32.95 -23.55 12.31
C ASP A 361 32.85 -22.76 10.99
N HIS A 362 32.44 -21.48 11.07
CA HIS A 362 32.21 -20.60 9.91
C HIS A 362 31.12 -21.09 8.94
N LYS A 363 30.19 -21.92 9.42
CA LYS A 363 29.03 -22.40 8.66
C LYS A 363 27.74 -21.99 9.32
N ILE A 364 26.77 -21.65 8.49
CA ILE A 364 25.39 -21.34 8.90
C ILE A 364 24.58 -22.61 8.72
N ILE A 365 24.07 -23.14 9.82
CA ILE A 365 23.31 -24.39 9.84
C ILE A 365 21.87 -24.05 10.16
N PHE A 366 21.00 -24.24 9.18
CA PHE A 366 19.56 -24.03 9.26
C PHE A 366 18.82 -25.36 9.23
N ASN A 367 17.77 -25.45 10.01
CA ASN A 367 16.92 -26.63 10.11
C ASN A 367 15.49 -26.23 10.41
N ASP A 368 14.54 -26.70 9.62
CA ASP A 368 13.10 -26.58 9.91
C ASP A 368 12.39 -27.94 9.77
N ASN A 369 11.05 -27.91 9.73
CA ASN A 369 10.22 -29.10 9.53
C ASN A 369 10.44 -29.80 8.18
N HIS A 370 10.94 -29.10 7.16
CA HIS A 370 10.99 -29.54 5.77
C HIS A 370 12.41 -29.70 5.22
N TYR A 371 13.38 -28.94 5.76
CA TYR A 371 14.70 -28.76 5.21
C TYR A 371 15.79 -28.76 6.29
N GLU A 372 16.95 -29.28 5.91
CA GLU A 372 18.24 -29.03 6.56
C GLU A 372 19.13 -28.36 5.51
N ALA A 373 19.71 -27.21 5.84
CA ALA A 373 20.51 -26.43 4.91
C ALA A 373 21.77 -25.91 5.61
N VAL A 374 22.89 -26.03 4.91
CA VAL A 374 24.20 -25.57 5.36
C VAL A 374 24.75 -24.60 4.33
N PHE A 375 25.12 -23.41 4.80
CA PHE A 375 25.72 -22.36 3.97
C PHE A 375 27.10 -21.97 4.52
N ASP A 376 27.96 -21.44 3.65
CA ASP A 376 29.18 -20.74 4.06
C ASP A 376 28.87 -19.31 4.57
N GLU A 377 29.88 -18.58 5.04
CA GLU A 377 29.72 -17.19 5.52
C GLU A 377 29.26 -16.20 4.44
N GLN A 378 29.42 -16.56 3.16
CA GLN A 378 28.97 -15.77 2.02
C GLN A 378 27.57 -16.20 1.53
N PHE A 379 26.87 -17.04 2.30
CA PHE A 379 25.55 -17.59 1.95
C PHE A 379 25.53 -18.49 0.71
N HIS A 380 26.67 -19.03 0.27
CA HIS A 380 26.67 -20.06 -0.76
C HIS A 380 26.21 -21.40 -0.17
N PRO A 381 25.31 -22.13 -0.85
CA PRO A 381 24.82 -23.41 -0.36
C PRO A 381 25.93 -24.46 -0.43
N ILE A 382 26.21 -25.10 0.70
CA ILE A 382 27.13 -26.25 0.81
C ILE A 382 26.35 -27.55 0.67
N GLU A 383 25.27 -27.68 1.44
CA GLU A 383 24.43 -28.88 1.47
C GLU A 383 22.99 -28.47 1.78
N ILE A 384 22.03 -29.00 1.03
CA ILE A 384 20.61 -28.78 1.29
C ILE A 384 19.89 -30.11 1.12
N THR A 385 19.28 -30.56 2.21
CA THR A 385 18.57 -31.83 2.31
C THR A 385 17.11 -31.58 2.58
N LYS A 386 16.26 -32.23 1.80
CA LYS A 386 14.80 -32.18 1.95
C LYS A 386 14.32 -33.37 2.77
N LYS A 387 13.57 -33.10 3.84
CA LYS A 387 13.08 -34.12 4.79
C LYS A 387 11.84 -34.87 4.30
N TYR A 388 10.97 -34.19 3.54
CA TYR A 388 9.69 -34.74 3.07
C TYR A 388 9.39 -34.31 1.62
N ASN A 389 8.59 -35.11 0.90
CA ASN A 389 8.07 -34.74 -0.43
C ASN A 389 6.99 -33.65 -0.30
N HIS A 390 7.43 -32.41 -0.18
CA HIS A 390 6.59 -31.22 -0.12
C HIS A 390 6.93 -30.22 -1.24
N ASN A 391 5.96 -29.45 -1.74
CA ASN A 391 6.16 -28.59 -2.91
C ASN A 391 6.56 -27.14 -2.59
N MET A 392 6.68 -26.74 -1.32
CA MET A 392 7.17 -25.40 -1.00
C MET A 392 8.68 -25.29 -1.18
N ASN A 393 9.14 -24.20 -1.78
CA ASN A 393 10.55 -23.85 -1.90
C ASN A 393 11.15 -23.49 -0.52
N LEU A 394 12.47 -23.63 -0.40
CA LEU A 394 13.20 -23.20 0.79
C LEU A 394 13.14 -21.67 0.90
N ASP A 395 12.67 -21.15 2.03
CA ASP A 395 12.65 -19.71 2.29
C ASP A 395 14.04 -19.20 2.72
N THR A 396 14.91 -19.03 1.74
CA THR A 396 16.29 -18.54 1.96
C THR A 396 16.34 -17.10 2.45
N LYS A 397 15.29 -16.30 2.20
CA LYS A 397 15.14 -14.96 2.78
C LYS A 397 14.99 -15.06 4.29
N LYS A 398 14.18 -16.00 4.79
CA LYS A 398 14.01 -16.21 6.24
C LYS A 398 15.31 -16.65 6.92
N ILE A 399 16.11 -17.46 6.25
CA ILE A 399 17.44 -17.87 6.73
C ILE A 399 18.36 -16.64 6.86
N ALA A 400 18.36 -15.75 5.86
CA ALA A 400 19.11 -14.48 5.91
C ALA A 400 18.65 -13.57 7.06
N GLU A 401 17.34 -13.47 7.29
CA GLU A 401 16.75 -12.72 8.41
C GLU A 401 17.16 -13.31 9.77
N MET A 402 17.08 -14.63 9.94
CA MET A 402 17.51 -15.32 11.17
C MET A 402 19.01 -15.16 11.42
N TYR A 403 19.83 -15.27 10.38
CA TYR A 403 21.28 -15.04 10.48
C TYR A 403 21.59 -13.60 10.91
N TYR A 404 20.85 -12.63 10.37
CA TYR A 404 20.96 -11.25 10.81
C TYR A 404 20.63 -11.10 12.30
N TYR A 405 19.53 -11.67 12.81
CA TYR A 405 19.24 -11.57 14.25
C TYR A 405 20.28 -12.27 15.13
N GLN A 406 20.77 -13.44 14.70
CA GLN A 406 21.79 -14.17 15.43
C GLN A 406 23.11 -13.38 15.53
N THR A 407 23.47 -12.63 14.50
CA THR A 407 24.71 -11.84 14.46
C THR A 407 24.55 -10.43 15.05
N ALA A 408 23.40 -9.78 14.83
CA ALA A 408 23.16 -8.41 15.26
C ALA A 408 22.82 -8.28 16.75
N LEU A 409 22.16 -9.28 17.33
CA LEU A 409 21.72 -9.20 18.73
C LEU A 409 22.78 -9.66 19.74
N GLY A 410 23.89 -10.28 19.33
CA GLY A 410 24.97 -10.68 20.25
C GLY A 410 24.45 -11.40 21.50
N ASP A 411 24.86 -10.94 22.70
CA ASP A 411 24.37 -11.42 24.01
C ASP A 411 23.21 -10.57 24.57
N PHE A 412 22.60 -9.71 23.74
CA PHE A 412 21.61 -8.73 24.16
C PHE A 412 20.26 -9.34 24.57
N VAL A 413 19.94 -10.54 24.05
CA VAL A 413 18.67 -11.25 24.27
C VAL A 413 18.93 -12.65 24.80
#